data_AF-A0A4Y7RQV0-F1
#
_entry.id   AF-A0A4Y7RQV0-F1
#
_cell.length_a   1.000
_cell.length_b   1.000
_cell.length_c   1.000
_cell.angle_alpha   90.00
_cell.angle_beta   90.00
_cell.angle_gamma   90.00
#
_symmetry.space_group_name_H-M   'P 1'
#
loop_
_entity.id
_entity.type
_entity.pdbx_description
1 polymer ?
#
loop_
_entity_poly.entity_id
_entity_poly.type
_entity_poly.pdbx_seq_one_letter_code
_entity_poly.pdbx_strand_id
1 'polypeptide(L)'
;MRRLQESYHKHLESINEIYDALIKNALSDTYSGTLRMPKGELQFHIEEATGLSGEAVETLALVLADVAAMMCSCRGIGHHPRFLLHDSPREADLDRHIYSRYLRSMWILTNEYGGQDKAPFQYIVTTTSKPPKDLEAAICLRLEAHPETKMLFGRLLPNPPTKEQFELFGEEDKM
;
A
#
# COMPACT_ATOMS: atom_id res chain seq x y z
N MET A 1 13.00 29.64 -15.28
CA MET A 1 12.21 29.62 -14.02
C MET A 1 10.72 29.42 -14.25
N ARG A 2 10.02 30.26 -15.02
CA ARG A 2 8.56 30.19 -15.20
C ARG A 2 8.01 28.82 -15.65
N ARG A 3 8.60 28.19 -16.67
CA ARG A 3 8.22 26.84 -17.12
C ARG A 3 8.42 25.74 -16.08
N LEU A 4 9.45 25.86 -15.24
CA LEU A 4 9.72 24.89 -14.17
C LEU A 4 8.68 25.01 -13.06
N GLN A 5 8.29 26.25 -12.72
CA GLN A 5 7.22 26.52 -11.75
C GLN A 5 5.85 26.05 -12.26
N GLU A 6 5.54 26.27 -13.55
CA GLU A 6 4.31 25.78 -14.18
C GLU A 6 4.25 24.25 -14.21
N SER A 7 5.35 23.58 -14.60
CA SER A 7 5.44 22.11 -14.58
C SER A 7 5.34 21.54 -13.16
N TYR A 8 5.96 22.20 -12.19
CA TYR A 8 5.92 21.82 -10.79
C TYR A 8 4.51 21.91 -10.22
N HIS A 9 3.80 23.02 -10.47
CA HIS A 9 2.42 23.20 -10.03
C HIS A 9 1.49 22.14 -10.61
N LYS A 10 1.63 21.87 -11.92
CA LYS A 10 0.86 20.82 -12.60
C LYS A 10 1.09 19.43 -12.01
N HIS A 11 2.34 19.09 -11.67
CA HIS A 11 2.62 17.82 -11.01
C HIS A 11 1.98 17.74 -9.62
N LEU A 12 2.04 18.82 -8.83
CA LEU A 12 1.38 18.86 -7.52
C LEU A 12 -0.14 18.70 -7.63
N GLU A 13 -0.78 19.38 -8.59
CA GLU A 13 -2.21 19.19 -8.88
C GLU A 13 -2.52 17.74 -9.23
N SER A 14 -1.73 17.13 -10.12
CA SER A 14 -1.91 15.73 -10.51
C SER A 14 -1.71 14.75 -9.35
N ILE A 15 -0.72 14.99 -8.47
CA ILE A 15 -0.51 14.17 -7.27
C ILE A 15 -1.71 14.33 -6.32
N ASN A 16 -2.21 15.56 -6.16
CA ASN A 16 -3.36 15.83 -5.30
C ASN A 16 -4.64 15.17 -5.82
N GLU A 17 -4.90 15.22 -7.12
CA GLU A 17 -6.04 14.53 -7.75
C GLU A 17 -5.99 13.01 -7.52
N ILE A 18 -4.82 12.40 -7.67
CA ILE A 18 -4.62 10.97 -7.42
C ILE A 18 -4.88 10.64 -5.96
N TYR A 19 -4.28 11.42 -5.06
CA TYR A 19 -4.40 11.21 -3.62
C TYR A 19 -5.85 11.40 -3.14
N ASP A 20 -6.53 12.46 -3.58
CA ASP A 20 -7.93 12.72 -3.26
C ASP A 20 -8.86 11.59 -3.73
N ALA A 21 -8.64 11.08 -4.95
CA ALA A 21 -9.40 9.94 -5.46
C ALA A 21 -9.19 8.67 -4.60
N LEU A 22 -7.96 8.41 -4.16
CA LEU A 22 -7.64 7.30 -3.27
C LEU A 22 -8.34 7.44 -1.91
N ILE A 23 -8.34 8.65 -1.32
CA ILE A 23 -9.06 8.94 -0.08
C ILE A 23 -10.54 8.67 -0.23
N LYS A 24 -11.18 9.21 -1.28
CA LYS A 24 -12.63 9.04 -1.50
C LYS A 24 -13.01 7.57 -1.70
N ASN A 25 -12.21 6.83 -2.46
CA ASN A 25 -12.44 5.39 -2.65
C ASN A 25 -12.29 4.58 -1.34
N ALA A 26 -11.31 4.94 -0.49
CA ALA A 26 -11.10 4.26 0.78
C ALA A 26 -12.12 4.67 1.88
N LEU A 27 -12.53 5.94 1.92
CA LEU A 27 -13.30 6.53 3.04
C LEU A 27 -14.68 7.09 2.70
N SER A 28 -14.98 7.52 1.48
CA SER A 28 -16.22 8.17 0.99
C SER A 28 -16.01 9.61 0.54
N ASP A 29 -16.98 10.12 -0.20
CA ASP A 29 -16.97 11.47 -0.77
C ASP A 29 -17.05 12.60 0.27
N THR A 30 -17.32 12.29 1.54
CA THR A 30 -17.27 13.29 2.63
C THR A 30 -15.84 13.59 3.10
N TYR A 31 -14.88 12.80 2.63
CA TYR A 31 -13.46 12.99 2.89
C TYR A 31 -12.76 13.52 1.64
N SER A 32 -11.67 14.24 1.84
CA SER A 32 -10.82 14.74 0.76
C SER A 32 -9.35 14.58 1.12
N GLY A 33 -8.56 14.21 0.12
CA GLY A 33 -7.10 14.18 0.24
C GLY A 33 -6.53 15.54 -0.14
N THR A 34 -5.74 16.15 0.74
CA THR A 34 -5.10 17.44 0.47
C THR A 34 -3.59 17.36 0.60
N LEU A 35 -2.89 17.91 -0.39
CA LEU A 35 -1.46 18.15 -0.33
C LEU A 35 -1.20 19.53 0.23
N ARG A 36 -0.38 19.60 1.28
CA ARG A 36 0.10 20.86 1.85
C ARG A 36 1.61 20.93 1.74
N MET A 37 2.13 22.14 1.60
CA MET A 37 3.57 22.38 1.55
C MET A 37 4.04 23.42 2.56
N PRO A 38 3.78 23.24 3.87
CA PRO A 38 4.31 24.15 4.87
C PRO A 38 5.84 24.08 4.85
N LYS A 39 6.49 25.25 4.75
CA LYS A 39 7.96 25.38 4.78
C LYS A 39 8.69 24.56 3.69
N GLY A 40 8.01 24.19 2.60
CA GLY A 40 8.59 23.43 1.50
C GLY A 40 8.57 21.91 1.67
N GLU A 41 7.99 21.39 2.74
CA GLU A 41 7.83 19.94 2.95
C GLU A 41 6.49 19.47 2.41
N LEU A 42 6.49 18.44 1.56
CA LEU A 42 5.25 17.85 1.06
C LEU A 42 4.58 17.02 2.16
N GLN A 43 3.35 17.38 2.50
CA GLN A 43 2.54 16.70 3.51
C GLN A 43 1.20 16.27 2.93
N PHE A 44 0.81 15.04 3.23
CA PHE A 44 -0.45 14.45 2.83
C PHE A 44 -1.42 14.51 4.02
N HIS A 45 -2.59 15.07 3.79
CA HIS A 45 -3.62 15.28 4.82
C HIS A 45 -4.95 14.71 4.37
N ILE A 46 -5.75 14.22 5.32
CA ILE A 46 -7.14 13.86 5.07
C ILE A 46 -8.00 14.88 5.80
N GLU A 47 -8.92 15.49 5.06
CA GLU A 47 -9.90 16.43 5.59
C GLU A 47 -11.30 15.80 5.49
N GLU A 48 -12.11 15.95 6.53
CA GLU A 48 -13.52 15.53 6.52
C GLU A 48 -14.41 16.76 6.69
N ALA A 49 -15.52 16.83 5.94
CA ALA A 49 -16.46 17.94 6.00
C ALA A 49 -17.02 18.23 7.41
N THR A 50 -17.09 17.22 8.28
CA THR A 50 -17.58 17.33 9.66
C THR A 50 -16.48 17.48 10.72
N GLY A 51 -15.21 17.44 10.33
CA GLY A 51 -14.08 17.70 11.21
C GLY A 51 -13.66 16.55 12.13
N LEU A 52 -14.06 15.30 11.87
CA LEU A 52 -13.42 14.18 12.56
C LEU A 52 -11.98 14.03 12.07
N SER A 53 -11.05 14.38 12.95
CA SER A 53 -9.65 14.00 12.87
C SER A 53 -9.37 13.05 14.03
N GLY A 54 -8.65 11.97 13.75
CA GLY A 54 -8.25 10.98 14.73
C GLY A 54 -7.01 10.24 14.23
N GLU A 55 -6.25 9.66 15.15
CA GLU A 55 -4.98 8.96 14.87
C GLU A 55 -5.10 7.91 13.75
N ALA A 56 -6.23 7.18 13.73
CA ALA A 56 -6.59 6.24 12.66
C ALA A 56 -6.55 6.83 11.24
N VAL A 57 -6.97 8.09 11.10
CA VAL A 57 -7.02 8.82 9.83
C VAL A 57 -5.63 9.27 9.42
N GLU A 58 -4.76 9.63 10.36
CA GLU A 58 -3.38 10.02 10.09
C GLU A 58 -2.55 8.84 9.57
N THR A 59 -2.69 7.66 10.18
CA THR A 59 -2.06 6.43 9.67
C THR A 59 -2.51 6.12 8.25
N LEU A 60 -3.82 6.26 7.98
CA LEU A 60 -4.36 6.02 6.64
C LEU A 60 -3.82 7.03 5.61
N ALA A 61 -3.61 8.29 6.01
CA ALA A 61 -3.04 9.32 5.14
C ALA A 61 -1.66 8.92 4.63
N LEU A 62 -0.80 8.40 5.52
CA LEU A 62 0.54 7.91 5.16
C LEU A 62 0.46 6.69 4.23
N VAL A 63 -0.33 5.68 4.61
CA VAL A 63 -0.49 4.47 3.81
C VAL A 63 -1.03 4.76 2.40
N LEU A 64 -1.96 5.72 2.26
CA LEU A 64 -2.49 6.13 0.96
C LEU A 64 -1.56 7.09 0.21
N ALA A 65 -0.66 7.80 0.90
CA ALA A 65 0.39 8.59 0.25
C ALA A 65 1.40 7.69 -0.49
N ASP A 66 1.78 6.55 0.10
CA ASP A 66 2.64 5.55 -0.56
C ASP A 66 1.97 4.99 -1.83
N VAL A 67 0.68 4.68 -1.73
CA VAL A 67 -0.13 4.26 -2.89
C VAL A 67 -0.21 5.39 -3.92
N ALA A 68 -0.41 6.64 -3.50
CA ALA A 68 -0.42 7.78 -4.42
C ALA A 68 0.90 7.94 -5.17
N ALA A 69 2.04 7.80 -4.49
CA ALA A 69 3.36 7.84 -5.12
C ALA A 69 3.53 6.72 -6.16
N MET A 70 3.06 5.50 -5.85
CA MET A 70 3.02 4.39 -6.79
C MET A 70 2.15 4.71 -8.02
N MET A 71 0.95 5.24 -7.81
CA MET A 71 0.01 5.59 -8.89
C MET A 71 0.51 6.76 -9.74
N CYS A 72 1.21 7.73 -9.13
CA CYS A 72 1.89 8.81 -9.85
C CYS A 72 2.92 8.24 -10.83
N SER A 73 3.75 7.30 -10.38
CA SER A 73 4.73 6.65 -11.25
C SER A 73 4.06 5.86 -12.39
N CYS A 74 2.91 5.23 -12.12
CA CYS A 74 2.10 4.59 -13.17
C CYS A 74 1.62 5.58 -14.25
N ARG A 75 1.47 6.87 -13.91
CA ARG A 75 1.12 7.97 -14.82
C ARG A 75 2.33 8.75 -15.35
N GLY A 76 3.55 8.26 -15.11
CA GLY A 76 4.79 8.92 -15.55
C GLY A 76 5.23 10.10 -14.69
N ILE A 77 4.69 10.24 -13.47
CA ILE A 77 5.04 11.30 -12.52
C ILE A 77 5.92 10.69 -11.43
N GLY A 78 7.18 11.14 -11.35
CA GLY A 78 8.14 10.65 -10.37
C GLY A 78 8.79 9.32 -10.77
N HIS A 79 9.46 8.68 -9.79
CA HIS A 79 10.33 7.53 -10.02
C HIS A 79 10.05 6.35 -9.06
N HIS A 80 8.87 6.30 -8.45
CA HIS A 80 8.51 5.18 -7.57
C HIS A 80 8.63 3.85 -8.36
N PRO A 81 9.18 2.78 -7.78
CA PRO A 81 9.48 1.52 -8.50
C PRO A 81 8.23 0.75 -8.96
N ARG A 82 7.04 1.18 -8.51
CA ARG A 82 5.75 0.50 -8.72
C ARG A 82 5.70 -0.91 -8.11
N PHE A 83 6.55 -1.13 -7.12
CA PHE A 83 6.49 -2.24 -6.18
C PHE A 83 6.31 -1.65 -4.79
N LEU A 84 5.27 -2.09 -4.08
CA LEU A 84 4.96 -1.62 -2.73
C LEU A 84 4.61 -2.82 -1.85
N LEU A 85 5.16 -2.85 -0.63
CA LEU A 85 4.88 -3.86 0.38
C LEU A 85 4.54 -3.14 1.68
N HIS A 86 3.32 -3.31 2.16
CA HIS A 86 2.95 -2.88 3.49
C HIS A 86 2.83 -4.10 4.41
N ASP A 87 3.63 -4.11 5.47
CA ASP A 87 3.52 -5.12 6.51
C ASP A 87 2.57 -4.66 7.60
N SER A 88 1.41 -5.33 7.65
CA SER A 88 0.35 -5.08 8.60
C SER A 88 -0.01 -3.59 8.70
N PRO A 89 -0.41 -2.92 7.59
CA PRO A 89 -0.72 -1.49 7.58
C PRO A 89 -1.86 -1.09 8.51
N ARG A 90 -2.56 -2.07 9.10
CA ARG A 90 -3.33 -1.87 10.31
C ARG A 90 -2.36 -1.77 11.50
N GLU A 91 -1.70 -0.63 11.63
CA GLU A 91 -1.14 -0.23 12.93
C GLU A 91 -2.30 -0.02 13.92
N ALA A 92 -2.01 -0.05 15.23
CA ALA A 92 -2.96 -0.32 16.32
C ALA A 92 -4.27 0.51 16.32
N ASP A 93 -4.32 1.62 15.57
CA ASP A 93 -5.39 2.62 15.61
C ASP A 93 -6.34 2.58 14.41
N LEU A 94 -6.05 1.83 13.35
CA LEU A 94 -6.96 1.72 12.20
C LEU A 94 -8.20 0.88 12.56
N ASP A 95 -9.36 1.55 12.63
CA ASP A 95 -10.65 0.88 12.81
C ASP A 95 -10.85 -0.22 11.77
N ARG A 96 -11.46 -1.34 12.19
CA ARG A 96 -11.62 -2.53 11.35
C ARG A 96 -12.44 -2.25 10.09
N HIS A 97 -13.42 -1.36 10.16
CA HIS A 97 -14.24 -1.01 9.01
C HIS A 97 -13.44 -0.17 8.03
N ILE A 98 -12.67 0.82 8.52
CA ILE A 98 -11.75 1.61 7.69
C ILE A 98 -10.74 0.70 6.99
N TYR A 99 -10.09 -0.21 7.74
CA TYR A 99 -9.14 -1.16 7.19
C TYR A 99 -9.77 -2.08 6.12
N SER A 100 -11.00 -2.56 6.36
CA SER A 100 -11.72 -3.39 5.38
C SER A 100 -12.04 -2.64 4.09
N ARG A 101 -12.41 -1.35 4.21
CA ARG A 101 -12.70 -0.50 3.05
C ARG A 101 -11.44 -0.13 2.28
N TYR A 102 -10.36 0.13 3.01
CA TYR A 102 -9.04 0.30 2.44
C TYR A 102 -8.65 -0.91 1.57
N LEU A 103 -8.70 -2.14 2.10
CA LEU A 103 -8.36 -3.34 1.32
C LEU A 103 -9.25 -3.50 0.07
N ARG A 104 -10.54 -3.21 0.18
CA ARG A 104 -11.46 -3.22 -0.97
C ARG A 104 -11.10 -2.19 -2.02
N SER A 105 -10.77 -0.97 -1.59
CA SER A 105 -10.32 0.11 -2.48
C SER A 105 -9.08 -0.31 -3.26
N MET A 106 -8.11 -0.96 -2.60
CA MET A 106 -6.89 -1.45 -3.26
C MET A 106 -7.18 -2.57 -4.26
N TRP A 107 -8.13 -3.46 -3.94
CA TRP A 107 -8.57 -4.50 -4.87
C TRP A 107 -9.30 -3.91 -6.09
N ILE A 108 -10.19 -2.94 -5.88
CA ILE A 108 -10.87 -2.22 -6.97
C ILE A 108 -9.85 -1.54 -7.87
N LEU A 109 -8.92 -0.77 -7.27
CA LEU A 109 -7.83 -0.10 -7.98
C LEU A 109 -7.01 -1.08 -8.81
N THR A 110 -6.67 -2.24 -8.27
CA THR A 110 -5.93 -3.27 -9.02
C THR A 110 -6.71 -3.74 -10.24
N ASN A 111 -8.01 -4.01 -10.09
CA ASN A 111 -8.86 -4.46 -11.19
C ASN A 111 -9.09 -3.39 -12.26
N GLU A 112 -9.27 -2.13 -11.87
CA GLU A 112 -9.42 -1.00 -12.79
C GLU A 112 -8.18 -0.81 -13.67
N TYR A 113 -7.00 -1.16 -13.16
CA TYR A 113 -5.73 -1.04 -13.89
C TYR A 113 -5.33 -2.34 -14.60
N GLY A 114 -6.26 -3.28 -14.80
CA GLY A 114 -6.05 -4.49 -15.60
C GLY A 114 -5.89 -5.78 -14.80
N GLY A 115 -6.05 -5.73 -13.48
CA GLY A 115 -6.03 -6.91 -12.61
C GLY A 115 -4.64 -7.53 -12.48
N GLN A 116 -4.60 -8.76 -11.96
CA GLN A 116 -3.36 -9.48 -11.64
C GLN A 116 -2.38 -9.59 -12.82
N ASP A 117 -2.88 -9.69 -14.05
CA ASP A 117 -2.04 -9.96 -15.23
C ASP A 117 -1.50 -8.70 -15.91
N LYS A 118 -2.16 -7.54 -15.70
CA LYS A 118 -1.89 -6.32 -16.49
C LYS A 118 -1.70 -5.05 -15.67
N ALA A 119 -1.94 -5.08 -14.36
CA ALA A 119 -1.67 -3.93 -13.49
C ALA A 119 -0.21 -3.47 -13.66
N PRO A 120 0.04 -2.16 -13.87
CA PRO A 120 1.39 -1.64 -14.09
C PRO A 120 2.20 -1.51 -12.79
N PHE A 121 1.76 -2.16 -11.71
CA PHE A 121 2.35 -2.15 -10.39
C PHE A 121 2.13 -3.49 -9.69
N GLN A 122 2.93 -3.75 -8.66
CA GLN A 122 2.76 -4.85 -7.72
C GLN A 122 2.59 -4.27 -6.32
N TYR A 123 1.44 -4.53 -5.70
CA TYR A 123 1.17 -4.10 -4.34
C TYR A 123 0.86 -5.32 -3.45
N ILE A 124 1.65 -5.50 -2.40
CA ILE A 124 1.55 -6.62 -1.46
C ILE A 124 1.17 -6.08 -0.08
N VAL A 125 0.19 -6.72 0.54
CA VAL A 125 -0.18 -6.48 1.93
C VAL A 125 0.01 -7.77 2.70
N THR A 126 0.86 -7.76 3.72
CA THR A 126 0.87 -8.82 4.73
C THR A 126 0.00 -8.39 5.90
N THR A 127 -0.76 -9.33 6.47
CA THR A 127 -1.64 -9.02 7.61
C THR A 127 -2.05 -10.29 8.32
N THR A 128 -2.18 -10.21 9.65
CA THR A 128 -2.81 -11.25 10.47
C THR A 128 -4.33 -11.04 10.62
N SER A 129 -4.82 -9.86 10.21
CA SER A 129 -6.25 -9.55 10.25
C SER A 129 -6.98 -10.24 9.10
N LYS A 130 -8.03 -11.00 9.42
CA LYS A 130 -8.83 -11.69 8.39
C LYS A 130 -9.41 -10.65 7.41
N PRO A 131 -9.13 -10.75 6.10
CA PRO A 131 -9.66 -9.83 5.12
C PRO A 131 -11.19 -10.01 4.99
N PRO A 132 -11.88 -9.01 4.42
CA PRO A 132 -13.27 -9.16 4.01
C PRO A 132 -13.50 -10.41 3.13
N LYS A 133 -14.64 -11.08 3.30
CA LYS A 133 -14.95 -12.34 2.58
C LYS A 133 -14.94 -12.18 1.06
N ASP A 134 -15.31 -11.01 0.58
CA ASP A 134 -15.33 -10.63 -0.82
C ASP A 134 -13.93 -10.48 -1.45
N LEU A 135 -12.87 -10.46 -0.62
CA LEU A 135 -11.48 -10.37 -1.07
C LEU A 135 -10.75 -11.72 -1.01
N GLU A 136 -11.47 -12.84 -0.93
CA GLU A 136 -10.85 -14.17 -0.92
C GLU A 136 -9.97 -14.41 -2.17
N ALA A 137 -10.41 -13.92 -3.32
CA ALA A 137 -9.67 -14.03 -4.58
C ALA A 137 -8.37 -13.20 -4.61
N ALA A 138 -8.21 -12.23 -3.71
CA ALA A 138 -7.00 -11.42 -3.61
C ALA A 138 -5.89 -12.11 -2.78
N ILE A 139 -6.21 -13.20 -2.08
CA ILE A 139 -5.28 -13.86 -1.16
C ILE A 139 -4.34 -14.76 -1.96
N CYS A 140 -3.08 -14.33 -2.06
CA CYS A 140 -2.04 -15.06 -2.79
C CYS A 140 -1.38 -16.15 -1.93
N LEU A 141 -1.25 -15.93 -0.62
CA LEU A 141 -0.55 -16.83 0.28
C LEU A 141 -1.19 -16.80 1.68
N ARG A 142 -1.43 -17.98 2.26
CA ARG A 142 -1.90 -18.14 3.64
C ARG A 142 -0.82 -18.81 4.45
N LEU A 143 -0.39 -18.15 5.51
CA LEU A 143 0.64 -18.64 6.43
C LEU A 143 0.05 -18.88 7.81
N GLU A 144 0.55 -19.90 8.49
CA GLU A 144 0.17 -20.26 9.85
C GLU A 144 1.43 -20.51 10.68
N ALA A 145 1.34 -20.34 11.99
CA ALA A 145 2.45 -20.63 12.90
C ALA A 145 2.74 -22.15 13.01
N HIS A 146 1.76 -22.99 12.64
CA HIS A 146 1.85 -24.45 12.59
C HIS A 146 0.76 -24.99 11.64
N PRO A 147 0.95 -26.11 10.93
CA PRO A 147 2.17 -26.94 10.84
C PRO A 147 3.30 -26.28 10.06
N GLU A 148 4.51 -26.84 10.16
CA GLU A 148 5.73 -26.36 9.48
C GLU A 148 5.49 -26.06 7.99
N THR A 149 4.70 -26.90 7.31
CA THR A 149 4.35 -26.76 5.89
C THR A 149 3.58 -25.48 5.54
N LYS A 150 3.04 -24.77 6.53
CA LYS A 150 2.35 -23.49 6.36
C LYS A 150 3.12 -22.29 6.94
N MET A 151 4.31 -22.52 7.48
CA MET A 151 5.17 -21.45 7.97
C MET A 151 5.89 -20.79 6.78
N LEU A 152 6.20 -19.49 6.90
CA LEU A 152 6.89 -18.73 5.85
C LEU A 152 8.18 -19.42 5.37
N PHE A 153 8.97 -19.96 6.31
CA PHE A 153 10.24 -20.61 6.04
C PHE A 153 10.20 -22.12 6.18
N GLY A 154 9.01 -22.73 6.27
CA GLY A 154 8.90 -24.17 6.51
C GLY A 154 9.44 -24.64 7.87
N ARG A 155 9.79 -23.71 8.78
CA ARG A 155 10.42 -23.95 10.09
C ARG A 155 10.44 -22.68 10.94
N LEU A 156 10.75 -22.82 12.22
CA LEU A 156 11.12 -21.71 13.10
C LEU A 156 12.52 -21.19 12.74
N LEU A 157 12.70 -19.87 12.69
CA LEU A 157 13.98 -19.22 12.39
C LEU A 157 15.17 -19.69 13.26
N PRO A 158 15.01 -19.96 14.56
CA PRO A 158 16.09 -20.49 15.40
C PRO A 158 16.58 -21.90 15.03
N ASN A 159 15.77 -22.68 14.31
CA ASN A 159 16.22 -23.99 13.84
C ASN A 159 17.27 -23.79 12.73
N PRO A 160 18.09 -24.80 12.38
CA PRO A 160 18.89 -24.74 11.16
C PRO A 160 17.99 -24.95 9.91
N PRO A 161 18.35 -24.40 8.73
CA PRO A 161 17.71 -24.77 7.48
C PRO A 161 17.90 -26.26 7.17
N THR A 162 16.93 -26.85 6.47
CA THR A 162 17.11 -28.18 5.89
C THR A 162 18.10 -28.11 4.72
N LYS A 163 18.68 -29.25 4.32
CA LYS A 163 19.56 -29.30 3.14
C LYS A 163 18.90 -28.74 1.88
N GLU A 164 17.64 -29.11 1.64
CA GLU A 164 16.83 -28.60 0.51
C GLU A 164 16.67 -27.07 0.54
N GLN A 165 16.56 -26.48 1.73
CA GLN A 165 16.46 -25.03 1.88
C GLN A 165 17.79 -24.31 1.64
N PHE A 166 18.92 -24.91 2.04
CA PHE A 166 20.24 -24.40 1.67
C PHE A 166 20.45 -24.45 0.15
N GLU A 167 20.04 -25.54 -0.48
CA GLU A 167 20.14 -25.72 -1.93
C GLU A 167 19.28 -24.72 -2.72
N LEU A 168 18.11 -24.33 -2.18
CA LEU A 168 17.22 -23.34 -2.80
C LEU A 168 17.85 -21.94 -2.94
N PHE A 169 18.70 -21.54 -1.99
CA PHE A 169 19.35 -20.23 -1.98
C PHE A 169 20.73 -20.21 -2.64
N GLY A 170 21.19 -21.35 -3.16
CA GLY A 170 22.37 -21.42 -4.01
C GLY A 170 23.63 -20.87 -3.36
N GLU A 171 24.12 -21.53 -2.30
CA GLU A 171 25.55 -21.50 -1.99
C GLU A 171 26.18 -22.79 -2.52
N GLU A 172 26.59 -22.76 -3.79
CA GLU A 172 27.83 -23.47 -4.15
C GLU A 172 28.96 -22.77 -3.41
N ASP A 173 29.20 -23.19 -2.17
CA ASP A 173 30.37 -22.73 -1.44
C ASP A 173 31.62 -23.28 -2.14
N LYS A 174 32.19 -22.45 -3.01
CA LYS A 174 33.60 -22.50 -3.37
C LYS A 174 34.40 -22.13 -2.11
N MET A 175 34.87 -23.14 -1.38
CA MET A 175 36.30 -23.40 -1.14
C MET A 175 36.51 -24.63 -0.23
#